data_AF-A0A318A3L3-F1
#
_entry.id   AF-A0A318A3L3-F1
#
_cell.length_a   1.000
_cell.length_b   1.000
_cell.length_c   1.000
_cell.angle_alpha   90.00
_cell.angle_beta   90.00
_cell.angle_gamma   90.00
#
_symmetry.space_group_name_H-M   'P 1'
#
loop_
_entity.id
_entity.type
_entity.pdbx_description
1 polymer ?
#
loop_
_entity_poly.entity_id
_entity_poly.type
_entity_poly.pdbx_seq_one_letter_code
_entity_poly.pdbx_strand_id
1 'polypeptide(L)'
;MIKSNLQTNTGHRFISKAKTAYKVHIHTPDDTVLHRSVGYIRLGEEKGLKKAIKLRNELGREMWGKHWRRILKDPYLMTRLPHSLEPKIIYKPRPTKENPDYRDACYIAAWRDYNEHGECTFRSVVCSISKHGKLAAYTKTKKALLDAYKDCLDILIFMGRLNSIDLK
;
A
#
# COMPACT_ATOMS: atom_id res chain seq x y z
N MET A 1 -19.14 -16.49 3.31
CA MET A 1 -18.69 -15.08 3.40
C MET A 1 -17.18 -15.05 3.51
N ILE A 2 -16.50 -14.49 2.52
CA ILE A 2 -15.04 -14.33 2.54
C ILE A 2 -14.72 -13.36 3.68
N LYS A 3 -14.04 -13.84 4.72
CA LYS A 3 -13.57 -13.00 5.84
C LYS A 3 -12.61 -11.97 5.26
N SER A 4 -13.09 -10.76 5.05
CA SER A 4 -12.22 -9.64 4.69
C SER A 4 -11.25 -9.40 5.86
N ASN A 5 -9.95 -9.32 5.58
CA ASN A 5 -8.92 -8.97 6.56
C ASN A 5 -9.15 -7.59 7.22
N LEU A 6 -10.11 -6.82 6.71
CA LEU A 6 -10.47 -5.49 7.16
C LEU A 6 -11.41 -5.49 8.36
N GLN A 7 -12.20 -6.56 8.55
CA GLN A 7 -13.17 -6.68 9.63
C GLN A 7 -12.91 -7.95 10.44
N THR A 8 -12.62 -7.74 11.73
CA THR A 8 -12.41 -8.83 12.68
C THR A 8 -13.67 -9.09 13.48
N ASN A 9 -13.83 -10.33 13.96
CA ASN A 9 -14.94 -10.74 14.82
C ASN A 9 -14.91 -10.15 16.24
N THR A 10 -13.97 -9.25 16.53
CA THR A 10 -13.87 -8.54 17.81
C THR A 10 -14.26 -7.07 17.71
N GLY A 11 -14.51 -6.55 16.51
CA GLY A 11 -14.64 -5.10 16.27
C GLY A 11 -13.32 -4.32 16.39
N HIS A 12 -12.21 -4.98 16.74
CA HIS A 12 -10.90 -4.37 16.86
C HIS A 12 -9.99 -4.81 15.73
N ARG A 13 -9.56 -3.86 14.89
CA ARG A 13 -8.60 -4.12 13.81
C ARG A 13 -7.34 -4.81 14.33
N PHE A 14 -6.84 -5.72 13.50
CA PHE A 14 -5.69 -6.58 13.77
C PHE A 14 -5.87 -7.57 14.93
N ILE A 15 -7.09 -7.75 15.47
CA ILE A 15 -7.37 -8.68 16.57
C ILE A 15 -8.54 -9.58 16.20
N SER A 16 -8.33 -10.88 16.11
CA SER A 16 -9.39 -11.87 15.96
C SER A 16 -9.57 -12.70 17.23
N LYS A 17 -10.79 -13.18 17.50
CA LYS A 17 -11.09 -14.09 18.61
C LYS A 17 -11.06 -15.53 18.09
N ALA A 18 -10.27 -16.37 18.75
CA ALA A 18 -10.30 -17.83 18.63
C ALA A 18 -10.91 -18.46 19.89
N LYS A 19 -11.06 -19.79 19.94
CA LYS A 19 -11.73 -20.51 21.05
C LYS A 19 -11.11 -20.26 22.43
N THR A 20 -9.80 -20.05 22.49
CA THR A 20 -9.03 -20.01 23.75
C THR A 20 -8.17 -18.75 23.90
N ALA A 21 -8.04 -17.96 22.83
CA ALA A 21 -7.14 -16.84 22.74
C ALA A 21 -7.64 -15.76 21.77
N TYR A 22 -7.21 -14.52 22.00
CA TYR A 22 -7.25 -13.47 21.01
C TYR A 22 -5.97 -13.51 20.18
N LYS A 23 -6.09 -13.54 18.86
CA LYS A 23 -4.97 -13.52 17.92
C LYS A 23 -4.76 -12.13 17.38
N VAL A 24 -3.55 -11.62 17.49
CA VAL A 24 -3.09 -10.34 16.95
C VAL A 24 -2.35 -10.59 15.64
N HIS A 25 -2.74 -9.88 14.58
CA HIS A 25 -2.20 -10.00 13.23
C HIS A 25 -1.89 -8.61 12.68
N ILE A 26 -0.63 -8.19 12.64
CA ILE A 26 -0.23 -6.84 12.20
C ILE A 26 0.66 -6.97 10.96
N HIS A 27 0.30 -6.27 9.88
CA HIS A 27 1.21 -6.12 8.74
C HIS A 27 2.45 -5.34 9.18
N THR A 28 3.63 -5.84 8.84
CA THR A 28 4.91 -5.19 9.14
C THR A 28 5.29 -4.22 8.02
N PRO A 29 6.26 -3.31 8.25
CA PRO A 29 6.78 -2.43 7.20
C PRO A 29 7.41 -3.20 6.03
N ASP A 30 7.94 -4.40 6.29
CA ASP A 30 8.63 -5.26 5.33
C ASP A 30 7.67 -6.18 4.53
N ASP A 31 6.38 -5.83 4.45
CA ASP A 31 5.35 -6.62 3.75
C ASP A 31 5.11 -8.04 4.30
N THR A 32 5.54 -8.30 5.53
CA THR A 32 5.22 -9.54 6.25
C THR A 32 4.06 -9.35 7.23
N VAL A 33 3.65 -10.41 7.92
CA VAL A 33 2.59 -10.34 8.95
C VAL A 33 3.16 -10.87 10.27
N LEU A 34 3.08 -10.05 11.31
CA LEU A 34 3.39 -10.45 12.68
C LEU A 34 2.18 -11.14 13.30
N HIS A 35 2.39 -12.34 13.83
CA HIS A 35 1.39 -13.12 14.55
C HIS A 35 1.73 -13.20 16.05
N ARG A 36 0.77 -12.84 16.90
CA ARG A 36 0.84 -13.02 18.37
C ARG A 36 -0.50 -13.50 18.90
N SER A 37 -0.50 -14.12 20.08
CA SER A 37 -1.73 -14.62 20.72
C SER A 37 -1.75 -14.28 22.21
N VAL A 38 -2.93 -13.95 22.72
CA VAL A 38 -3.20 -13.70 24.14
C VAL A 38 -4.29 -14.67 24.59
N GLY A 39 -3.91 -15.67 25.39
CA GLY A 39 -4.86 -16.61 26.00
C GLY A 39 -5.77 -15.89 26.99
N TYR A 40 -7.06 -16.23 27.00
CA TYR A 40 -8.04 -15.58 27.89
C TYR A 40 -8.81 -16.55 28.80
N ILE A 41 -8.63 -17.88 28.67
CA ILE A 41 -9.38 -18.89 29.47
C ILE A 41 -9.33 -18.59 30.98
N ARG A 42 -8.13 -18.34 31.52
CA ARG A 42 -7.94 -18.07 32.96
C ARG A 42 -8.16 -16.60 33.35
N LEU A 43 -8.06 -15.70 32.37
CA LEU A 43 -8.11 -14.25 32.60
C LEU A 43 -9.52 -13.67 32.46
N GLY A 44 -10.42 -14.38 31.78
CA GLY A 44 -11.71 -13.87 31.33
C GLY A 44 -11.58 -13.11 30.00
N GLU A 45 -12.65 -13.13 29.21
CA GLU A 45 -12.68 -12.57 27.85
C GLU A 45 -12.37 -11.06 27.83
N GLU A 46 -13.00 -10.29 28.71
CA GLU A 46 -12.84 -8.82 28.74
C GLU A 46 -11.40 -8.40 29.07
N LYS A 47 -10.79 -9.04 30.09
CA LYS A 47 -9.39 -8.80 30.46
C LYS A 47 -8.44 -9.28 29.38
N GLY A 48 -8.74 -10.43 28.75
CA GLY A 48 -8.00 -10.94 27.60
C GLY A 48 -8.00 -9.98 26.42
N LEU A 49 -9.15 -9.38 26.10
CA LEU A 49 -9.29 -8.42 25.02
C LEU A 49 -8.53 -7.12 25.32
N LYS A 50 -8.67 -6.58 26.53
CA LYS A 50 -7.89 -5.41 26.98
C LYS A 50 -6.39 -5.65 26.84
N LYS A 51 -5.91 -6.83 27.25
CA LYS A 51 -4.50 -7.22 27.11
C LYS A 51 -4.07 -7.35 25.64
N ALA A 52 -4.92 -7.92 24.78
CA ALA A 52 -4.64 -8.02 23.35
C ALA A 52 -4.57 -6.64 22.66
N ILE A 53 -5.46 -5.70 23.02
CA ILE A 53 -5.44 -4.32 22.51
C ILE A 53 -4.16 -3.60 22.92
N LYS A 54 -3.75 -3.74 24.19
CA LYS A 54 -2.51 -3.16 24.70
C LYS A 54 -1.30 -3.72 23.93
N LEU A 55 -1.19 -5.05 23.83
CA LEU A 55 -0.12 -5.72 23.09
C LEU A 55 -0.07 -5.27 21.62
N ARG A 56 -1.22 -5.21 20.94
CA ARG A 56 -1.29 -4.74 19.55
C ARG A 56 -0.76 -3.31 19.41
N ASN A 57 -1.14 -2.40 20.31
CA ASN A 57 -0.71 -1.02 20.24
C ASN A 57 0.79 -0.85 20.54
N GLU A 58 1.34 -1.65 21.46
CA GLU A 58 2.78 -1.68 21.75
C GLU A 58 3.57 -2.14 20.53
N LEU A 59 3.26 -3.33 20.01
CA LEU A 59 3.90 -3.88 18.81
C LEU A 59 3.74 -2.98 17.59
N GLY A 60 2.54 -2.42 17.41
CA GLY A 60 2.26 -1.52 16.30
C GLY A 60 3.07 -0.24 16.37
N ARG A 61 3.22 0.37 17.56
CA ARG A 61 4.05 1.57 17.74
C ARG A 61 5.54 1.27 17.60
N GLU A 62 5.99 0.12 18.08
CA GLU A 62 7.38 -0.33 17.95
C GLU A 62 7.76 -0.49 16.46
N MET A 63 6.91 -1.17 15.68
CA MET A 63 7.19 -1.42 14.26
C MET A 63 6.93 -0.22 13.35
N TRP A 64 5.87 0.56 13.59
CA TRP A 64 5.41 1.60 12.67
C TRP A 64 5.65 3.03 13.17
N GLY A 65 6.11 3.21 14.40
CA GLY A 65 6.36 4.51 14.99
C GLY A 65 5.19 5.49 14.81
N LYS A 66 5.48 6.66 14.22
CA LYS A 66 4.48 7.70 13.92
C LYS A 66 3.35 7.25 12.99
N HIS A 67 3.59 6.24 12.15
CA HIS A 67 2.62 5.77 11.15
C HIS A 67 1.54 4.84 11.73
N TRP A 68 1.76 4.29 12.93
CA TRP A 68 0.83 3.32 13.53
C TRP A 68 -0.62 3.83 13.61
N ARG A 69 -0.81 5.09 13.99
CA ARG A 69 -2.15 5.70 14.11
C ARG A 69 -2.88 5.72 12.77
N ARG A 70 -2.18 6.03 11.67
CA ARG A 70 -2.74 6.05 10.32
C ARG A 70 -3.13 4.64 9.87
N ILE A 71 -2.25 3.67 10.13
CA ILE A 71 -2.47 2.26 9.80
C ILE A 71 -3.67 1.69 10.54
N LEU A 72 -3.83 2.04 11.82
CA LEU A 72 -4.97 1.62 12.63
C LEU A 72 -6.28 2.30 12.19
N LYS A 73 -6.23 3.57 11.76
CA LYS A 73 -7.42 4.33 11.34
C LYS A 73 -7.90 3.93 9.94
N ASP A 74 -6.99 3.76 8.99
CA ASP A 74 -7.30 3.52 7.57
C ASP A 74 -7.20 2.02 7.22
N PRO A 75 -8.33 1.33 6.96
CA PRO A 75 -8.35 -0.09 6.60
C PRO A 75 -7.63 -0.41 5.30
N TYR A 76 -7.70 0.52 4.34
CA TYR A 76 -7.29 0.30 2.96
C TYR A 76 -5.91 0.89 2.67
N LEU A 77 -5.22 1.47 3.65
CA LEU A 77 -3.90 2.07 3.45
C LEU A 77 -2.94 1.08 2.79
N MET A 78 -2.76 -0.10 3.38
CA MET A 78 -1.82 -1.10 2.88
C MET A 78 -2.16 -1.58 1.46
N THR A 79 -3.44 -1.69 1.13
CA THR A 79 -3.88 -2.08 -0.22
C THR A 79 -3.70 -0.98 -1.27
N ARG A 80 -3.61 0.29 -0.83
CA ARG A 80 -3.43 1.45 -1.72
C ARG A 80 -1.97 1.84 -1.92
N LEU A 81 -1.09 1.45 -0.99
CA LEU A 81 0.33 1.78 -1.07
C LEU A 81 1.00 1.03 -2.24
N PRO A 82 1.65 1.74 -3.17
CA PRO A 82 2.34 1.11 -4.28
C PRO A 82 3.57 0.35 -3.76
N HIS A 83 3.91 -0.75 -4.41
CA HIS A 83 5.17 -1.47 -4.12
C HIS A 83 6.39 -0.76 -4.72
N SER A 84 6.20 0.05 -5.76
CA SER A 84 7.25 0.81 -6.42
C SER A 84 6.66 2.09 -7.01
N LEU A 85 7.45 3.17 -6.95
CA LEU A 85 7.15 4.45 -7.58
C LEU A 85 7.95 4.65 -8.88
N GLU A 86 8.26 3.55 -9.57
CA GLU A 86 8.97 3.57 -10.83
C GLU A 86 8.04 3.42 -12.04
N PRO A 87 8.14 4.33 -13.04
CA PRO A 87 7.46 4.16 -14.32
C PRO A 87 7.86 2.86 -15.03
N LYS A 88 6.88 2.18 -15.64
CA LYS A 88 7.14 0.97 -16.43
C LYS A 88 7.27 1.32 -17.91
N ILE A 89 8.03 0.52 -18.65
CA ILE A 89 8.08 0.63 -20.12
C ILE A 89 6.98 -0.26 -20.71
N ILE A 90 6.22 0.30 -21.65
CA ILE A 90 5.23 -0.42 -22.46
C ILE A 90 5.44 -0.10 -23.94
N TYR A 91 4.99 -1.00 -24.81
CA TYR A 91 5.06 -0.85 -26.26
C TYR A 91 3.66 -0.67 -26.81
N LYS A 92 3.32 0.56 -27.24
CA LYS A 92 1.99 0.87 -27.77
C LYS A 92 1.97 0.71 -29.30
N PRO A 93 0.98 0.03 -29.88
CA PRO A 93 0.86 -0.07 -31.32
C PRO A 93 0.66 1.32 -31.93
N ARG A 94 1.51 1.66 -32.90
CA ARG A 94 1.41 2.87 -33.71
C ARG A 94 1.70 2.50 -35.16
N PRO A 95 0.86 1.66 -35.79
CA PRO A 95 1.09 1.22 -37.16
C PRO A 95 1.33 2.42 -38.07
N THR A 96 2.34 2.33 -38.92
CA THR A 96 2.62 3.28 -40.00
C THR A 96 2.36 2.61 -41.35
N LYS A 97 2.21 3.40 -42.42
CA LYS A 97 2.02 2.83 -43.77
C LYS A 97 3.19 1.94 -44.21
N GLU A 98 4.41 2.27 -43.76
CA GLU A 98 5.65 1.55 -44.07
C GLU A 98 5.89 0.36 -43.14
N ASN A 99 5.43 0.45 -41.88
CA ASN A 99 5.56 -0.60 -40.88
C ASN A 99 4.25 -0.78 -40.10
N PRO A 100 3.36 -1.69 -40.54
CA PRO A 100 2.09 -1.99 -39.88
C PRO A 100 2.25 -2.58 -38.47
N ASP A 101 3.40 -3.18 -38.15
CA ASP A 101 3.66 -3.79 -36.85
C ASP A 101 4.39 -2.85 -35.87
N TYR A 102 4.59 -1.58 -36.26
CA TYR A 102 5.35 -0.64 -35.44
C TYR A 102 4.75 -0.44 -34.05
N ARG A 103 5.60 -0.54 -33.03
CA ARG A 103 5.26 -0.27 -31.64
C ARG A 103 6.18 0.80 -31.06
N ASP A 104 5.57 1.83 -30.50
CA ASP A 104 6.27 2.94 -29.87
C ASP A 104 6.51 2.63 -28.39
N ALA A 105 7.79 2.67 -27.99
CA ALA A 105 8.18 2.51 -26.60
C ALA A 105 7.74 3.74 -25.80
N CYS A 106 6.98 3.53 -24.73
CA CYS A 106 6.47 4.57 -23.85
C CYS A 106 6.78 4.22 -22.39
N TYR A 107 7.01 5.23 -21.57
CA TYR A 107 6.87 5.08 -20.13
C TYR A 107 5.39 5.23 -19.74
N ILE A 108 4.95 4.43 -18.77
CA ILE A 108 3.63 4.52 -18.14
C ILE A 108 3.75 4.59 -16.62
N ALA A 109 3.04 5.53 -16.04
CA ALA A 109 2.68 5.54 -14.63
C ALA A 109 1.18 5.29 -14.53
N ALA A 110 0.75 4.36 -13.66
CA ALA A 110 -0.65 4.04 -13.45
C ALA A 110 -0.91 3.84 -11.96
N TRP A 111 -2.03 4.37 -11.47
CA TRP A 111 -2.43 4.29 -10.08
C TRP A 111 -3.95 4.26 -9.93
N ARG A 112 -4.40 3.91 -8.74
CA ARG A 112 -5.81 3.92 -8.36
C ARG A 112 -6.05 5.14 -7.48
N ASP A 113 -7.05 5.92 -7.85
CA ASP A 113 -7.50 7.08 -7.11
C ASP A 113 -8.87 6.77 -6.51
N TYR A 114 -9.06 7.06 -5.24
CA TYR A 114 -10.27 6.73 -4.48
C TYR A 114 -10.94 8.03 -4.06
N ASN A 115 -12.17 8.27 -4.49
CA ASN A 115 -12.92 9.44 -4.05
C ASN A 115 -13.45 9.28 -2.62
N GLU A 116 -14.06 10.36 -2.08
CA GLU A 116 -14.62 10.38 -0.73
C GLU A 116 -15.75 9.36 -0.51
N HIS A 117 -16.40 8.92 -1.60
CA HIS A 117 -17.44 7.89 -1.61
C HIS A 117 -16.88 6.46 -1.74
N GLY A 118 -15.55 6.32 -1.85
CA GLY A 118 -14.87 5.03 -1.96
C GLY A 118 -14.83 4.43 -3.37
N GLU A 119 -15.25 5.17 -4.38
CA GLU A 119 -15.19 4.73 -5.78
C GLU A 119 -13.76 4.78 -6.29
N CYS A 120 -13.34 3.70 -6.95
CA CYS A 120 -11.99 3.54 -7.47
C CYS A 120 -11.94 3.95 -8.94
N THR A 121 -11.18 4.99 -9.26
CA THR A 121 -10.86 5.38 -10.64
C THR A 121 -9.44 4.99 -10.98
N PHE A 122 -9.25 4.39 -12.16
CA PHE A 122 -7.91 4.10 -12.68
C PHE A 122 -7.39 5.31 -13.43
N ARG A 123 -6.25 5.86 -12.98
CA ARG A 123 -5.55 6.93 -13.67
C ARG A 123 -4.25 6.40 -14.25
N SER A 124 -3.87 6.92 -15.41
CA SER A 124 -2.57 6.65 -15.99
C SER A 124 -2.04 7.84 -16.78
N VAL A 125 -0.72 7.99 -16.79
CA VAL A 125 0.00 8.94 -17.62
C VAL A 125 0.99 8.15 -18.46
N VAL A 126 0.95 8.36 -19.78
CA VAL A 126 1.82 7.69 -20.74
C VAL A 126 2.61 8.73 -21.51
N CYS A 127 3.92 8.53 -21.62
CA CYS A 127 4.81 9.42 -22.36
C CYS A 127 5.67 8.62 -23.33
N SER A 128 5.66 9.02 -24.61
CA SER A 128 6.43 8.37 -25.67
C SER A 128 7.91 8.68 -25.55
N ILE A 129 8.76 7.66 -25.66
CA ILE A 129 10.22 7.79 -25.64
C ILE A 129 10.71 8.41 -26.95
N SER A 130 10.15 8.02 -28.09
CA SER A 130 10.55 8.55 -29.40
C SER A 130 10.27 10.05 -29.53
N LYS A 131 9.15 10.53 -28.97
CA LYS A 131 8.76 11.95 -29.04
C LYS A 131 9.52 12.86 -28.08
N HIS A 132 9.82 12.39 -26.87
CA HIS A 132 10.34 13.23 -25.79
C HIS A 132 11.78 12.90 -25.38
N GLY A 133 12.34 11.80 -25.86
CA GLY A 133 13.58 11.23 -25.34
C GLY A 133 13.36 10.43 -24.04
N LYS A 134 14.25 9.47 -23.79
CA LYS A 134 14.13 8.52 -22.67
C LYS A 134 14.05 9.21 -21.31
N LEU A 135 14.97 10.15 -21.04
CA LEU A 135 15.03 10.85 -19.75
C LEU A 135 13.78 11.70 -19.51
N ALA A 136 13.39 12.56 -20.45
CA ALA A 136 12.24 13.44 -20.25
C ALA A 136 10.91 12.66 -20.15
N ALA A 137 10.76 11.57 -20.92
CA ALA A 137 9.60 10.68 -20.82
C ALA A 137 9.52 10.00 -19.45
N TYR A 138 10.65 9.53 -18.93
CA TYR A 138 10.76 8.97 -17.58
C TYR A 138 10.45 10.03 -16.51
N THR A 139 11.11 11.18 -16.52
CA THR A 139 10.91 12.23 -15.51
C THR A 139 9.45 12.71 -15.45
N LYS A 140 8.81 12.91 -16.61
CA LYS A 140 7.42 13.33 -16.68
C LYS A 140 6.46 12.30 -16.08
N THR A 141 6.70 11.01 -16.33
CA THR A 141 5.87 9.93 -15.78
C THR A 141 6.15 9.68 -14.30
N LYS A 142 7.42 9.72 -13.87
CA LYS A 142 7.82 9.62 -12.45
C LYS A 142 7.22 10.75 -11.62
N LYS A 143 7.28 12.00 -12.11
CA LYS A 143 6.66 13.14 -11.43
C LYS A 143 5.16 12.94 -11.20
N ALA A 144 4.42 12.52 -12.23
CA ALA A 144 2.98 12.27 -12.09
C ALA A 144 2.67 11.18 -11.05
N LEU A 145 3.52 10.15 -10.96
CA LEU A 145 3.37 9.08 -9.98
C LEU A 145 3.71 9.54 -8.55
N LEU A 146 4.77 10.34 -8.38
CA LEU A 146 5.13 10.94 -7.09
C LEU A 146 4.03 11.90 -6.60
N ASP A 147 3.50 12.74 -7.49
CA ASP A 147 2.41 13.67 -7.17
C ASP A 147 1.15 12.92 -6.73
N ALA A 148 0.83 11.79 -7.38
CA ALA A 148 -0.32 10.96 -7.02
C ALA A 148 -0.20 10.32 -5.62
N TYR A 149 1.02 10.04 -5.16
CA TYR A 149 1.29 9.41 -3.88
C TYR A 149 1.94 10.35 -2.86
N LYS A 150 1.86 11.68 -3.06
CA LYS A 150 2.50 12.69 -2.21
C LYS A 150 2.21 12.50 -0.71
N ASP A 151 0.96 12.18 -0.37
CA ASP A 151 0.51 12.00 1.01
C ASP A 151 0.97 10.67 1.62
N CYS A 152 1.58 9.80 0.82
CA CYS A 152 2.09 8.49 1.21
C CYS A 152 3.61 8.39 1.11
N LEU A 153 4.33 9.43 0.65
CA LEU A 153 5.78 9.38 0.48
C LEU A 153 6.49 9.04 1.80
N ASP A 154 6.13 9.71 2.89
CA ASP A 154 6.70 9.46 4.22
C ASP A 154 6.63 7.98 4.64
N ILE A 155 5.47 7.33 4.46
CA ILE A 155 5.32 5.92 4.84
C ILE A 155 6.04 4.98 3.86
N LEU A 156 6.13 5.35 2.59
CA LEU A 156 6.87 4.58 1.59
C LEU A 156 8.38 4.62 1.82
N ILE A 157 8.92 5.78 2.23
CA ILE A 157 10.31 5.91 2.69
C ILE A 157 10.53 5.07 3.95
N PHE A 158 9.61 5.15 4.91
CA PHE A 158 9.69 4.37 6.14
C PHE A 158 9.73 2.85 5.88
N MET A 159 8.96 2.38 4.90
CA MET A 159 8.95 0.98 4.47
C MET A 159 10.16 0.58 3.59
N GLY A 160 11.06 1.52 3.27
CA GLY A 160 12.18 1.26 2.36
C GLY A 160 11.78 1.01 0.90
N ARG A 161 10.51 1.29 0.53
CA ARG A 161 10.00 1.13 -0.84
C ARG A 161 10.37 2.30 -1.76
N LEU A 162 10.83 3.40 -1.17
CA LEU A 162 11.30 4.58 -1.86
C LEU A 162 12.57 5.07 -1.18
N ASN A 163 13.65 5.26 -1.93
CA ASN A 163 14.84 5.88 -1.37
C ASN A 163 14.62 7.39 -1.28
N SER A 164 15.09 8.02 -0.21
CA SER A 164 15.03 9.49 -0.06
C SER A 164 15.76 10.23 -1.20
N ILE A 165 16.69 9.55 -1.88
CA ILE A 165 17.42 10.06 -3.04
C ILE A 165 16.50 10.20 -4.26
N ASP A 166 15.48 9.35 -4.39
CA ASP A 166 14.52 9.36 -5.52
C ASP A 166 13.55 10.56 -5.49
N LEU A 167 13.59 11.36 -4.41
CA LEU A 167 12.73 12.51 -4.18
C LEU A 167 13.41 13.86 -4.47
N LYS A 168 14.72 13.87 -4.72
CA LYS A 168 15.50 15.06 -5.10
C LYS A 168 15.62 15.15 -6.61
#